data_AF-E9PB15-F1
#
_entry.id   AF-E9PB15-F1
#
_cell.length_a   1.000
_cell.length_b   1.000
_cell.length_c   1.000
_cell.angle_alpha   90.00
_cell.angle_beta   90.00
_cell.angle_gamma   90.00
#
_symmetry.space_group_name_H-M   'P 1'
#
loop_
_entity.id
_entity.type
_entity.pdbx_description
1 polymer ?
#
loop_
_entity_poly.entity_id
_entity_poly.type
_entity_poly.pdbx_seq_one_letter_code
_entity_poly.pdbx_strand_id
1 'polypeptide(L)'
;MFSLPLNCSPDHIRRGSCWGRPQDLKIAAPAWNSKCHPGAGAAMARQHARTLWYDRPRYVFMEFCVEDSTDVHVLIEDHRIVFSCKNADGVELYNEIEFYAKVNSKPVWLSVDFDNWRDWEGDEEMELAHVEHYAELLKKVSTKRPPPAMDDLDDDSDSADDATSN
;
A
#
# COMPACT_ATOMS: atom_id res chain seq x y z
N MET A 1 -4.60 21.68 21.35
CA MET A 1 -3.87 22.34 22.45
C MET A 1 -2.47 21.75 22.50
N PHE A 2 -1.55 22.24 21.65
CA PHE A 2 -0.13 21.93 21.70
C PHE A 2 0.62 23.21 21.33
N SER A 3 1.23 23.83 22.32
CA SER A 3 2.03 25.04 22.17
C SER A 3 3.43 24.69 21.65
N LEU A 4 3.91 25.53 20.72
CA LEU A 4 5.22 25.50 20.07
C LEU A 4 6.40 25.50 21.07
N PRO A 5 7.57 24.97 20.71
CA PRO A 5 8.81 25.57 21.15
C PRO A 5 9.16 26.74 20.22
N LEU A 6 8.97 27.95 20.74
CA LEU A 6 9.61 29.17 20.23
C LEU A 6 11.13 29.06 20.44
N ASN A 7 11.88 29.58 19.48
CA ASN A 7 13.35 29.67 19.40
C ASN A 7 14.11 28.44 18.91
N CYS A 8 14.35 28.39 17.61
CA CYS A 8 15.58 27.82 17.07
C CYS A 8 16.23 28.87 16.15
N SER A 9 17.41 29.34 16.55
CA SER A 9 18.24 30.33 15.86
C SER A 9 18.48 29.95 14.39
N PRO A 10 18.48 30.91 13.44
CA PRO A 10 18.56 30.65 11.99
C PRO A 10 19.89 30.03 11.52
N ASP A 11 20.90 29.89 12.39
CA ASP A 11 22.27 29.51 12.00
C ASP A 11 22.68 28.06 12.31
N HIS A 12 21.77 27.20 12.74
CA HIS A 12 22.08 25.78 12.97
C HIS A 12 21.56 24.87 11.86
N ILE A 13 22.22 24.91 10.69
CA ILE A 13 22.13 23.82 9.71
C ILE A 13 22.80 22.59 10.32
N ARG A 14 21.99 21.61 10.77
CA ARG A 14 22.47 20.32 11.26
C ARG A 14 23.27 19.63 10.16
N ARG A 15 24.48 19.17 10.53
CA ARG A 15 25.52 18.51 9.72
C ARG A 15 25.13 17.15 9.07
N GLY A 16 23.84 16.92 8.82
CA GLY A 16 23.30 15.69 8.21
C GLY A 16 22.04 15.91 7.37
N SER A 17 21.69 17.16 7.03
CA SER A 17 20.75 17.43 5.92
C SER A 17 21.46 17.12 4.61
N CYS A 18 20.86 16.26 3.78
CA CYS A 18 21.43 15.84 2.49
C CYS A 18 21.39 16.94 1.42
N TRP A 19 20.92 18.14 1.76
CA TRP A 19 20.70 19.20 0.79
C TRP A 19 21.27 20.51 1.32
N GLY A 20 22.25 21.03 0.59
CA GLY A 20 22.85 22.34 0.81
C GLY A 20 21.83 23.47 0.71
N ARG A 21 22.33 24.70 0.78
CA ARG A 21 21.57 25.95 0.95
C ARG A 21 20.25 25.99 0.15
N PRO A 22 19.13 26.42 0.76
CA PRO A 22 17.81 26.52 0.11
C PRO A 22 17.74 27.41 -1.16
N GLN A 23 18.81 28.11 -1.51
CA GLN A 23 18.82 29.13 -2.56
C GLN A 23 19.10 28.57 -3.97
N ASP A 24 19.53 27.31 -4.08
CA ASP A 24 19.95 26.73 -5.36
C ASP A 24 18.86 25.92 -6.08
N LEU A 25 17.75 25.58 -5.41
CA LEU A 25 16.63 24.89 -6.06
C LEU A 25 15.72 25.91 -6.75
N LYS A 26 16.18 26.43 -7.88
CA LYS A 26 15.38 27.26 -8.77
C LYS A 26 14.40 26.36 -9.52
N ILE A 27 13.21 26.16 -8.97
CA ILE A 27 12.10 25.55 -9.70
C ILE A 27 11.90 26.40 -10.95
N ALA A 28 12.12 25.80 -12.11
CA ALA A 28 11.90 26.44 -13.40
C ALA A 28 10.39 26.59 -13.57
N ALA A 29 9.82 27.68 -13.05
CA ALA A 29 8.49 28.10 -13.46
C ALA A 29 8.54 28.34 -14.97
N PRO A 30 7.66 27.73 -15.78
CA PRO A 30 7.55 28.09 -17.19
C PRO A 30 7.35 29.60 -17.27
N ALA A 31 8.17 30.29 -18.06
CA ALA A 31 8.05 31.72 -18.27
C ALA A 31 6.68 32.01 -18.90
N TRP A 32 5.71 32.40 -18.08
CA TRP A 32 4.38 32.77 -18.55
C TRP A 32 4.46 34.15 -19.22
N ASN A 33 4.59 34.15 -20.55
CA ASN A 33 4.39 35.35 -21.37
C ASN A 33 2.89 35.59 -21.53
N SER A 34 2.29 36.38 -20.63
CA SER A 34 0.95 36.94 -20.86
C SER A 34 1.04 38.35 -21.40
N LYS A 35 0.98 38.47 -22.73
CA LYS A 35 0.42 39.66 -23.37
C LYS A 35 -1.09 39.41 -23.51
N CYS A 36 -1.85 39.70 -22.46
CA CYS A 36 -3.30 39.69 -22.52
C CYS A 36 -3.82 41.11 -22.28
N HIS A 37 -4.37 41.71 -23.33
CA HIS A 37 -5.32 42.81 -23.19
C HIS A 37 -6.60 42.24 -22.56
N PRO A 38 -7.18 42.85 -21.51
CA PRO A 38 -8.38 42.34 -20.89
C PRO A 38 -9.59 42.65 -21.78
N GLY A 39 -9.93 41.72 -22.67
CA GLY A 39 -11.24 41.61 -23.30
C GLY A 39 -12.08 40.57 -22.56
N ALA A 40 -13.33 40.92 -22.24
CA ALA A 40 -14.27 40.11 -21.46
C ALA A 40 -14.31 38.64 -21.93
N GLY A 41 -13.94 37.72 -21.03
CA GLY A 41 -13.80 36.28 -21.29
C GLY A 41 -12.44 35.69 -20.93
N ALA A 42 -11.68 36.34 -20.03
CA ALA A 42 -10.35 35.88 -19.63
C ALA A 42 -10.45 34.53 -18.91
N ALA A 43 -10.02 33.46 -19.58
CA ALA A 43 -9.54 32.26 -18.93
C ALA A 43 -8.51 32.71 -17.88
N MET A 44 -8.93 32.76 -16.61
CA MET A 44 -8.14 33.30 -15.52
C MET A 44 -6.85 32.48 -15.44
N ALA A 45 -5.72 33.15 -15.69
CA ALA A 45 -4.40 32.56 -15.56
C ALA A 45 -4.26 32.01 -14.14
N ARG A 46 -4.18 30.67 -14.02
CA ARG A 46 -4.10 29.98 -12.73
C ARG A 46 -2.86 30.51 -12.00
N GLN A 47 -3.03 30.98 -10.78
CA GLN A 47 -1.93 31.51 -9.97
C GLN A 47 -1.22 30.37 -9.25
N HIS A 48 0.07 30.53 -8.93
CA HIS A 48 0.75 29.57 -8.07
C HIS A 48 0.53 29.93 -6.61
N ALA A 49 0.11 28.97 -5.79
CA ALA A 49 0.19 29.12 -4.34
C ALA A 49 1.67 29.19 -3.95
N ARG A 50 2.00 30.02 -2.94
CA ARG A 50 3.32 29.97 -2.33
C ARG A 50 3.49 28.59 -1.68
N THR A 51 4.56 27.90 -2.02
CA THR A 51 4.86 26.57 -1.48
C THR A 51 6.10 26.61 -0.60
N LEU A 52 5.97 26.19 0.66
CA LEU A 52 7.07 25.94 1.57
C LEU A 52 7.37 24.45 1.61
N TRP A 53 8.64 24.06 1.71
CA TRP A 53 9.01 22.66 1.81
C TRP A 53 10.25 22.45 2.67
N TYR A 54 10.36 21.25 3.24
CA TYR A 54 11.57 20.77 3.91
C TYR A 54 11.62 19.24 3.90
N ASP A 55 12.80 18.67 4.08
CA ASP A 55 13.01 17.22 4.06
C ASP A 55 13.26 16.61 5.45
N ARG A 56 13.04 15.30 5.52
CA ARG A 56 13.39 14.39 6.61
C ARG A 56 13.89 13.08 5.96
N PRO A 57 14.62 12.21 6.69
CA PRO A 57 15.22 11.00 6.09
C PRO A 57 14.27 10.06 5.34
N ARG A 58 12.95 10.12 5.57
CA ARG A 58 11.94 9.27 4.91
C ARG A 58 10.78 10.05 4.28
N TYR A 59 10.71 11.37 4.47
CA TYR A 59 9.54 12.17 4.08
C TYR A 59 9.99 13.56 3.60
N VAL A 60 9.27 14.11 2.63
CA VAL A 60 9.34 15.52 2.28
C VAL A 60 8.00 16.15 2.66
N PHE A 61 8.06 17.29 3.33
CA PHE A 61 6.89 18.05 3.72
C PHE A 61 6.73 19.21 2.72
N MET A 62 5.51 19.40 2.22
CA MET A 62 5.14 20.51 1.34
C MET A 62 3.90 21.19 1.89
N GLU A 63 3.93 22.51 2.01
CA GLU A 63 2.83 23.35 2.50
C GLU A 63 2.46 24.35 1.40
N PHE A 64 1.20 24.33 0.95
CA PHE A 64 0.65 25.30 0.01
C PHE A 64 -0.09 26.38 0.79
N CYS A 65 0.46 27.59 0.84
CA CYS A 65 -0.08 28.69 1.64
C CYS A 65 -1.24 29.36 0.89
N VAL A 66 -2.46 28.89 1.12
CA VAL A 66 -3.71 29.48 0.61
C VAL A 66 -4.69 29.65 1.76
N GLU A 67 -5.11 30.90 2.00
CA GLU A 67 -6.16 31.20 2.99
C GLU A 67 -7.54 30.89 2.42
N ASP A 68 -8.44 30.38 3.27
CA ASP A 68 -9.83 30.04 2.94
C ASP A 68 -9.98 29.18 1.67
N SER A 69 -9.14 28.15 1.57
CA SER A 69 -9.10 27.30 0.38
C SER A 69 -10.38 26.49 0.20
N THR A 70 -10.94 26.50 -1.00
CA THR A 70 -12.04 25.62 -1.43
C THR A 70 -11.63 24.81 -2.66
N ASP A 71 -12.37 23.75 -2.99
CA ASP A 71 -12.09 22.87 -4.14
C ASP A 71 -10.65 22.31 -4.15
N VAL A 72 -10.09 21.97 -2.98
CA VAL A 72 -8.72 21.47 -2.86
C VAL A 72 -8.59 20.08 -3.49
N HIS A 73 -7.66 19.96 -4.44
CA HIS A 73 -7.31 18.71 -5.10
C HIS A 73 -5.80 18.52 -5.08
N VAL A 74 -5.37 17.32 -4.67
CA VAL A 74 -3.97 16.92 -4.63
C VAL A 74 -3.81 15.59 -5.35
N LEU A 75 -3.04 15.59 -6.42
CA LEU A 75 -2.66 14.38 -7.16
C LEU A 75 -1.16 14.13 -6.94
N ILE A 76 -0.82 12.95 -6.42
CA ILE A 76 0.56 12.52 -6.24
C ILE A 76 0.81 11.37 -7.22
N GLU A 77 1.68 11.63 -8.18
CA GLU A 77 2.22 10.62 -9.09
C GLU A 77 3.64 10.27 -8.67
N ASP A 78 4.21 9.19 -9.22
CA ASP A 78 5.57 8.78 -8.85
C ASP A 78 6.64 9.85 -9.13
N HIS A 79 6.39 10.79 -10.05
CA HIS A 79 7.40 11.76 -10.54
C HIS A 79 6.99 13.22 -10.35
N ARG A 80 5.76 13.50 -9.91
CA ARG A 80 5.28 14.86 -9.69
C ARG A 80 4.15 14.90 -8.67
N ILE A 81 3.94 16.08 -8.12
CA ILE A 81 2.74 16.43 -7.37
C ILE A 81 2.02 17.58 -8.08
N VAL A 82 0.70 17.47 -8.15
CA VAL A 82 -0.18 18.52 -8.64
C VAL A 82 -1.12 18.93 -7.51
N PHE A 83 -1.08 20.21 -7.15
CA PHE A 83 -1.98 20.84 -6.20
C PHE A 83 -2.85 21.87 -6.93
N SER A 84 -4.14 21.90 -6.63
CA SER A 84 -5.03 22.97 -7.08
C SER A 84 -6.10 23.28 -6.05
N CYS A 85 -6.54 24.53 -5.99
CA CYS A 85 -7.66 24.97 -5.16
C CYS A 85 -8.21 26.33 -5.65
N LYS A 86 -9.18 26.89 -4.93
CA LYS A 86 -9.58 28.30 -5.03
C LYS A 86 -9.37 29.01 -3.70
N ASN A 87 -9.06 30.31 -3.71
CA ASN A 87 -9.04 31.15 -2.50
C ASN A 87 -10.43 31.74 -2.19
N ALA A 88 -10.53 32.58 -1.14
CA ALA A 88 -11.76 33.29 -0.78
C ALA A 88 -12.37 34.13 -1.93
N ASP A 89 -11.53 34.67 -2.82
CA ASP A 89 -11.96 35.49 -3.97
C ASP A 89 -12.44 34.65 -5.17
N GLY A 90 -12.39 33.31 -5.07
CA GLY A 90 -12.70 32.39 -6.15
C GLY A 90 -11.61 32.27 -7.22
N VAL A 91 -10.41 32.82 -6.97
CA VAL A 91 -9.26 32.71 -7.88
C VAL A 91 -8.70 31.30 -7.81
N GLU A 92 -8.58 30.65 -8.96
CA GLU A 92 -7.99 29.31 -9.06
C GLU A 92 -6.47 29.36 -8.93
N LEU A 93 -5.94 28.55 -8.01
CA LEU A 93 -4.51 28.29 -7.85
C LEU A 93 -4.16 26.90 -8.37
N TYR A 94 -3.00 26.78 -9.01
CA TYR A 94 -2.46 25.55 -9.57
C TYR A 94 -0.95 25.51 -9.40
N ASN A 95 -0.45 24.44 -8.80
CA ASN A 95 0.97 24.15 -8.66
C ASN A 95 1.24 22.75 -9.22
N GLU A 96 2.23 22.66 -10.09
CA GLU A 96 2.77 21.40 -10.58
C GLU A 96 4.27 21.39 -10.28
N ILE A 97 4.71 20.38 -9.53
CA ILE A 97 6.09 20.26 -9.05
C ILE A 97 6.58 18.86 -9.39
N GLU A 98 7.60 18.78 -10.23
CA GLU A 98 8.32 17.54 -10.50
C GLU A 98 9.22 17.18 -9.31
N PHE A 99 9.22 15.90 -8.93
CA PHE A 99 10.10 15.41 -7.87
C PHE A 99 11.52 15.20 -8.42
N TYR A 100 12.52 15.42 -7.57
CA TYR A 100 13.92 15.15 -7.89
C TYR A 100 14.18 13.66 -8.23
N ALA A 101 13.43 12.76 -7.59
CA ALA A 101 13.49 11.32 -7.81
C ALA A 101 12.10 10.71 -7.66
N LYS A 102 11.91 9.49 -8.17
CA LYS A 102 10.62 8.80 -8.04
C LYS A 102 10.25 8.60 -6.58
N VAL A 103 9.03 8.99 -6.21
CA VAL A 103 8.44 8.71 -4.89
C VAL A 103 7.55 7.49 -4.96
N ASN A 104 7.40 6.78 -3.84
CA ASN A 104 6.40 5.73 -3.73
C ASN A 104 5.03 6.37 -3.53
N SER A 105 4.14 6.23 -4.52
CA SER A 105 2.76 6.73 -4.46
C SER A 105 1.81 5.87 -3.60
N LYS A 106 2.28 4.71 -3.09
CA LYS A 106 1.48 3.92 -2.14
C LYS A 106 1.27 4.73 -0.86
N PRO A 107 0.02 4.89 -0.39
CA PRO A 107 -0.25 5.67 0.80
C PRO A 107 0.39 5.02 2.02
N VAL A 108 0.96 5.85 2.90
CA VAL A 108 1.74 5.40 4.07
C VAL A 108 0.93 4.50 5.03
N TRP A 109 -0.41 4.60 5.02
CA TRP A 109 -1.30 3.78 5.86
C TRP A 109 -1.62 2.40 5.26
N LEU A 110 -1.29 2.14 3.99
CA LEU A 110 -1.40 0.82 3.38
C LEU A 110 -0.08 0.07 3.55
N SER A 111 -0.07 -0.92 4.43
CA SER A 111 0.99 -1.92 4.56
C SER A 111 0.46 -3.30 4.21
N VAL A 112 1.34 -4.15 3.66
CA VAL A 112 1.02 -5.57 3.48
C VAL A 112 1.05 -6.26 4.84
N ASP A 113 -0.02 -6.98 5.16
CA ASP A 113 -0.08 -7.86 6.31
C ASP A 113 0.57 -9.20 5.94
N PHE A 114 1.83 -9.36 6.32
CA PHE A 114 2.59 -10.58 6.04
C PHE A 114 2.15 -11.76 6.90
N ASP A 115 1.49 -11.54 8.03
CA ASP A 115 0.98 -12.62 8.88
C ASP A 115 -0.21 -13.32 8.22
N ASN A 116 -0.98 -12.57 7.42
CA ASN A 116 -2.13 -13.06 6.66
C ASN A 116 -1.85 -13.31 5.17
N TRP A 117 -0.66 -12.99 4.65
CA TRP A 117 -0.33 -13.23 3.24
C TRP A 117 -0.25 -14.73 2.95
N ARG A 118 -1.00 -15.19 1.95
CA ARG A 118 -0.98 -16.57 1.45
C ARG A 118 -0.99 -16.56 -0.07
N ASP A 119 -0.06 -17.28 -0.67
CA ASP A 119 -0.07 -17.58 -2.09
C ASP A 119 -1.07 -18.73 -2.32
N TRP A 120 -2.34 -18.41 -2.60
CA TRP A 120 -3.40 -19.41 -2.80
C TRP A 120 -3.22 -20.25 -4.08
N GLU A 121 -2.31 -19.85 -4.99
CA GLU A 121 -2.18 -20.41 -6.35
C GLU A 121 -1.75 -21.89 -6.41
N GLY A 122 -1.56 -22.57 -5.27
CA GLY A 122 -1.28 -24.01 -5.19
C GLY A 122 -2.21 -24.82 -4.28
N ASP A 123 -3.14 -24.18 -3.56
CA ASP A 123 -4.02 -24.89 -2.62
C ASP A 123 -4.99 -25.83 -3.37
N GLU A 124 -5.40 -25.45 -4.60
CA GLU A 124 -6.24 -26.29 -5.45
C GLU A 124 -5.55 -27.60 -5.89
N GLU A 125 -4.23 -27.60 -6.08
CA GLU A 125 -3.49 -28.81 -6.49
C GLU A 125 -3.39 -29.83 -5.34
N MET A 126 -3.23 -29.33 -4.11
CA MET A 126 -3.20 -30.18 -2.90
C MET A 126 -4.58 -30.78 -2.60
N GLU A 127 -5.65 -30.00 -2.77
CA GLU A 127 -7.04 -30.47 -2.64
C GLU A 127 -7.37 -31.51 -3.70
N LEU A 128 -6.94 -31.29 -4.96
CA LEU A 128 -7.17 -32.24 -6.05
C LEU A 128 -6.46 -33.58 -5.78
N ALA A 129 -5.21 -33.56 -5.32
CA ALA A 129 -4.48 -34.79 -4.98
C ALA A 129 -5.15 -35.59 -3.83
N HIS A 130 -5.74 -34.90 -2.84
CA HIS A 130 -6.51 -35.56 -1.78
C HIS A 130 -7.79 -36.20 -2.31
N VAL A 131 -8.51 -35.50 -3.18
CA VAL A 131 -9.73 -36.01 -3.84
C VAL A 131 -9.40 -37.24 -4.69
N GLU A 132 -8.29 -37.22 -5.45
CA GLU A 132 -7.83 -38.36 -6.23
C GLU A 132 -7.52 -39.58 -5.36
N HIS A 133 -6.78 -39.40 -4.25
CA HIS A 133 -6.48 -40.49 -3.32
C HIS A 133 -7.73 -41.11 -2.68
N TYR A 134 -8.70 -40.28 -2.28
CA TYR A 134 -9.98 -40.76 -1.74
C TYR A 134 -10.80 -41.52 -2.80
N ALA A 135 -10.82 -41.03 -4.04
CA ALA A 135 -11.49 -41.70 -5.15
C ALA A 135 -10.87 -43.08 -5.44
N GLU A 136 -9.56 -43.25 -5.29
CA GLU A 136 -8.91 -44.56 -5.40
C GLU A 136 -9.32 -45.53 -4.28
N LEU A 137 -9.42 -45.06 -3.04
CA LEU A 137 -9.89 -45.88 -1.91
C LEU A 137 -11.33 -46.36 -2.12
N LEU A 138 -12.22 -45.46 -2.57
CA LEU A 138 -13.60 -45.81 -2.91
C LEU A 138 -13.67 -46.86 -4.01
N LYS A 139 -12.82 -46.77 -5.04
CA LYS A 139 -12.72 -47.81 -6.08
C LYS A 139 -12.23 -49.14 -5.51
N LYS A 140 -11.25 -49.14 -4.60
CA LYS A 140 -10.71 -50.35 -3.96
C LYS A 140 -11.74 -51.04 -3.05
N VAL A 141 -12.55 -50.29 -2.30
CA VAL A 141 -13.59 -50.87 -1.41
C VAL A 141 -14.86 -51.28 -2.15
N SER A 142 -15.10 -50.74 -3.35
CA SER A 142 -16.22 -51.14 -4.22
C SER A 142 -15.99 -52.48 -4.94
N THR A 143 -15.15 -53.37 -4.40
CA THR A 143 -15.16 -54.77 -4.83
C THR A 143 -16.52 -55.36 -4.49
N LYS A 144 -17.26 -55.83 -5.51
CA LYS A 144 -18.57 -56.48 -5.41
C LYS A 144 -18.51 -57.85 -4.72
N ARG A 145 -17.79 -57.97 -3.61
CA ARG A 145 -17.86 -59.14 -2.76
C ARG A 145 -19.20 -59.12 -2.02
N PRO A 146 -19.82 -60.29 -1.80
CA PRO A 146 -20.93 -60.39 -0.86
C PRO A 146 -20.53 -59.71 0.46
N PRO A 147 -21.44 -58.98 1.12
CA PRO A 147 -21.18 -58.46 2.46
C PRO A 147 -20.63 -59.59 3.34
N PRO A 148 -19.59 -59.34 4.16
CA PRO A 148 -19.05 -60.35 5.06
C PRO A 148 -20.21 -60.95 5.88
N ALA A 149 -20.24 -62.28 5.97
CA ALA A 149 -21.27 -62.97 6.74
C ALA A 149 -20.89 -62.88 8.22
N MET A 150 -21.89 -62.82 9.10
CA MET A 150 -21.65 -62.80 10.56
C MET A 150 -20.94 -64.07 11.07
N ASP A 151 -20.97 -65.14 10.28
CA ASP A 151 -20.33 -66.43 10.56
C ASP A 151 -18.81 -66.42 10.29
N ASP A 152 -18.25 -65.37 9.67
CA ASP A 152 -16.81 -65.21 9.42
C ASP A 152 -16.07 -64.61 10.64
N LEU A 153 -16.73 -64.52 11.80
CA LEU A 153 -16.14 -64.08 13.06
C LEU A 153 -15.55 -65.29 13.79
N ASP A 154 -14.27 -65.55 13.57
CA ASP A 154 -13.53 -66.51 14.39
C ASP A 154 -13.47 -65.99 15.85
N ASP A 155 -14.16 -66.69 16.75
CA ASP A 155 -14.26 -66.40 18.18
C ASP A 155 -12.96 -66.84 18.88
N ASP A 156 -12.06 -65.89 19.15
CA ASP A 156 -10.84 -66.09 19.93
C ASP A 156 -11.18 -66.32 21.44
N SER A 157 -11.72 -67.50 21.79
CA SER A 157 -11.89 -67.96 23.18
C SER A 157 -11.49 -69.43 23.33
N ASP A 158 -10.38 -69.72 24.02
CA ASP A 158 -10.25 -70.37 25.34
C ASP A 158 -9.29 -71.56 25.12
N SER A 159 -8.44 -72.08 26.00
CA SER A 159 -8.03 -71.84 27.38
C SER A 159 -6.83 -72.82 27.62
N ALA A 160 -6.04 -72.60 28.67
CA ALA A 160 -4.78 -73.29 28.95
C ALA A 160 -4.92 -74.55 29.82
N ASP A 161 -4.11 -75.59 29.56
CA ASP A 161 -3.49 -76.54 30.53
C ASP A 161 -2.87 -77.74 29.77
N ASP A 162 -1.57 -78.03 29.90
CA ASP A 162 -0.81 -78.73 30.96
C ASP A 162 -0.74 -80.28 30.79
N ALA A 163 0.40 -80.82 31.27
CA ALA A 163 0.76 -82.21 31.53
C ALA A 163 1.27 -83.04 30.33
N THR A 164 2.60 -83.20 30.21
CA THR A 164 3.44 -84.33 30.72
C THR A 164 3.16 -85.67 30.01
N SER A 165 4.11 -86.53 29.64
CA SER A 165 5.28 -87.02 30.38
C SER A 165 6.13 -87.89 29.43
N ASN A 166 7.40 -88.09 29.78
CA ASN A 166 8.09 -89.36 29.52
C ASN A 166 7.78 -90.36 30.63
#